data_AF-Q28M82-F1
#
_entry.id   AF-Q28M82-F1
#
_cell.length_a   1.000
_cell.length_b   1.000
_cell.length_c   1.000
_cell.angle_alpha   90.00
_cell.angle_beta   90.00
_cell.angle_gamma   90.00
#
_symmetry.space_group_name_H-M   'P 1'
#
loop_
_entity.id
_entity.type
_entity.pdbx_description
1 polymer ?
#
loop_
_entity_poly.entity_id
_entity_poly.type
_entity_poly.pdbx_seq_one_letter_code
_entity_poly.pdbx_strand_id
1 'polypeptide(L)'
;MADTSDENDLTASHGVVLRARNGDVIRYDPSGLVLRLSDRVVEDLALRLPSRDTPVATPANTADLPEGIDAWDARTEGDWITFTARLPGDQGVRGFRAHIDGGDIIAEANGPVLGILGIGGASAALATRIPARYPQHIVAPADDIGAVGHAGIELAKSCNRLEHLREVTHEALVAQSILDWRMADFGPLPLFVTRVETDSSTTTADLACGKAVENLLIAAANLRAAADLMGKSAKVLAVTLDFALEDHSDTAQAYRDGMLAVMEAVSSGLWSLGFDRPLFVSRFYSGLPDVAPGPALDGQWELSWSHGDHRLIHSAPAYMFALDEYDRPTDIARTQQAEMTASAIAEAATWKCPTLHLAELEGKTLRVAARAAGPLVLDDADPFLAGAHGGFHLTGCENGAEINAVCIAEDDPQSLVLHLSKVPEGADLRLAYACAGTRNVGALRDDWTLTSATGGALHRWALPAHLPITGGRHA
;
A
#
# COMPACT_ATOMS: atom_id res chain seq x y z
N MET A 1 19.57 -53.68 -67.87
CA MET A 1 21.03 -53.89 -67.83
C MET A 1 21.67 -52.60 -68.30
N ALA A 2 22.46 -51.87 -67.53
CA ALA A 2 22.95 -51.98 -66.16
C ALA A 2 23.31 -50.51 -65.82
N ASP A 3 22.80 -49.88 -64.77
CA ASP A 3 23.09 -50.12 -63.35
C ASP A 3 24.60 -50.20 -63.08
N THR A 4 25.17 -49.08 -62.67
CA THR A 4 26.32 -49.01 -61.75
C THR A 4 26.50 -47.56 -61.28
N SER A 5 25.82 -47.29 -60.15
CA SER A 5 26.30 -46.48 -59.01
C SER A 5 26.99 -45.12 -59.29
N ASP A 6 26.18 -44.06 -59.34
CA ASP A 6 26.57 -42.73 -58.83
C ASP A 6 26.26 -42.69 -57.32
N GLU A 7 27.03 -43.43 -56.54
CA GLU A 7 27.19 -43.19 -55.10
C GLU A 7 28.67 -42.88 -54.89
N ASN A 8 29.01 -41.60 -54.98
CA ASN A 8 30.25 -41.12 -54.38
C ASN A 8 30.15 -41.41 -52.89
N ASP A 9 30.85 -42.46 -52.48
CA ASP A 9 31.29 -42.78 -51.13
C ASP A 9 31.73 -41.49 -50.40
N LEU A 10 30.79 -40.79 -49.74
CA LEU A 10 31.09 -39.73 -48.77
C LEU A 10 31.56 -40.41 -47.48
N THR A 11 32.68 -41.11 -47.59
CA THR A 11 33.49 -41.57 -46.48
C THR A 11 33.94 -40.34 -45.71
N ALA A 12 33.33 -40.10 -44.55
CA ALA A 12 33.98 -39.64 -43.32
C ALA A 12 35.29 -38.83 -43.54
N SER A 13 35.19 -37.68 -44.20
CA SER A 13 36.38 -37.01 -44.70
C SER A 13 37.10 -36.29 -43.56
N HIS A 14 38.42 -36.50 -43.50
CA HIS A 14 39.31 -35.73 -42.65
C HIS A 14 39.84 -34.55 -43.46
N GLY A 15 39.91 -33.35 -42.87
CA GLY A 15 40.45 -32.18 -43.57
C GLY A 15 41.05 -31.15 -42.64
N VAL A 16 41.75 -30.18 -43.22
CA VAL A 16 42.41 -29.09 -42.50
C VAL A 16 41.70 -27.78 -42.82
N VAL A 17 41.23 -27.09 -41.78
CA VAL A 17 40.57 -25.78 -41.89
C VAL A 17 41.58 -24.64 -41.75
N LEU A 18 42.55 -24.78 -40.83
CA LEU A 18 43.54 -23.73 -40.57
C LEU A 18 44.92 -24.35 -40.33
N ARG A 19 45.92 -23.89 -41.10
CA ARG A 19 47.34 -24.31 -40.97
C ARG A 19 48.21 -23.10 -40.62
N ALA A 20 49.04 -23.25 -39.58
CA ALA A 20 50.08 -22.30 -39.22
C ALA A 20 51.46 -22.82 -39.68
N ARG A 21 52.50 -21.97 -39.58
CA ARG A 21 53.89 -22.35 -39.90
C ARG A 21 54.39 -23.59 -39.16
N ASN A 22 53.77 -23.92 -38.02
CA ASN A 22 54.19 -24.97 -37.11
C ASN A 22 53.32 -26.24 -37.23
N GLY A 23 52.41 -26.28 -38.22
CA GLY A 23 51.50 -27.40 -38.49
C GLY A 23 50.02 -26.99 -38.53
N ASP A 24 49.15 -27.99 -38.67
CA ASP A 24 47.69 -27.80 -38.67
C ASP A 24 47.20 -27.40 -37.28
N VAL A 25 46.40 -26.35 -37.22
CA VAL A 25 45.82 -25.80 -35.98
C VAL A 25 44.37 -26.24 -35.85
N ILE A 26 43.59 -26.20 -36.92
CA ILE A 26 42.19 -26.65 -36.93
C ILE A 26 42.02 -27.68 -38.04
N ARG A 27 41.52 -28.85 -37.67
CA ARG A 27 41.14 -29.95 -38.54
C ARG A 27 39.67 -30.28 -38.35
N TYR A 28 39.13 -31.14 -39.19
CA TYR A 28 37.86 -31.80 -38.93
C TYR A 28 37.98 -33.28 -39.28
N ASP A 29 37.17 -34.08 -38.61
CA ASP A 29 36.96 -35.50 -38.85
C ASP A 29 35.45 -35.81 -38.66
N PRO A 30 34.99 -37.07 -38.78
CA PRO A 30 33.58 -37.43 -38.64
C PRO A 30 32.97 -37.11 -37.26
N SER A 31 33.79 -36.91 -36.22
CA SER A 31 33.35 -36.53 -34.88
C SER A 31 33.23 -35.01 -34.68
N GLY A 32 33.71 -34.21 -35.63
CA GLY A 32 33.61 -32.75 -35.63
C GLY A 32 34.95 -32.04 -35.84
N LEU A 33 35.08 -30.83 -35.30
CA LEU A 33 36.30 -30.03 -35.39
C LEU A 33 37.35 -30.53 -34.39
N VAL A 34 38.57 -30.74 -34.86
CA VAL A 34 39.75 -31.10 -34.06
C VAL A 34 40.69 -29.91 -33.99
N LEU A 35 40.82 -29.33 -32.79
CA LEU A 35 41.69 -28.19 -32.52
C LEU A 35 43.00 -28.66 -31.87
N ARG A 36 44.14 -28.30 -32.47
CA ARG A 36 45.45 -28.57 -31.87
C ARG A 36 45.81 -27.46 -30.89
N LEU A 37 45.74 -27.79 -29.60
CA LEU A 37 46.10 -26.90 -28.50
C LEU A 37 47.55 -27.18 -28.05
N SER A 38 48.19 -26.18 -27.43
CA SER A 38 49.48 -26.40 -26.77
C SER A 38 49.29 -27.11 -25.44
N ASP A 39 50.29 -27.87 -24.99
CA ASP A 39 50.23 -28.62 -23.72
C ASP A 39 49.84 -27.71 -22.54
N ARG A 40 50.36 -26.48 -22.51
CA ARG A 40 50.01 -25.48 -21.49
C ARG A 40 48.52 -25.08 -21.50
N VAL A 41 47.89 -25.02 -22.67
CA VAL A 41 46.44 -24.72 -22.78
C VAL A 41 45.61 -25.95 -22.43
N VAL A 42 46.08 -27.15 -22.77
CA VAL A 42 45.43 -28.40 -22.36
C VAL A 42 45.47 -28.54 -20.84
N GLU A 43 46.60 -28.22 -20.20
CA GLU A 43 46.74 -28.19 -18.74
C GLU A 43 45.81 -27.15 -18.08
N ASP A 44 45.72 -25.92 -18.63
CA ASP A 44 44.80 -24.89 -18.13
C ASP A 44 43.33 -25.29 -18.29
N LEU A 45 42.95 -25.94 -19.40
CA LEU A 45 41.60 -26.48 -19.58
C LEU A 45 41.31 -27.61 -18.61
N ALA A 46 42.26 -28.51 -18.37
CA ALA A 46 42.11 -29.58 -17.39
C ALA A 46 41.93 -29.06 -15.96
N LEU A 47 42.50 -27.89 -15.63
CA LEU A 47 42.28 -27.21 -14.36
C LEU A 47 40.88 -26.56 -14.22
N ARG A 48 40.25 -26.19 -15.35
CA ARG A 48 38.94 -25.51 -15.36
C ARG A 48 37.76 -26.44 -15.59
N LEU A 49 38.00 -27.59 -16.21
CA LEU A 49 36.98 -28.60 -16.41
C LEU A 49 36.85 -29.45 -15.14
N PRO A 50 35.63 -29.67 -14.63
CA PRO A 50 35.42 -30.58 -13.51
C PRO A 50 35.96 -31.96 -13.88
N SER A 51 36.65 -32.61 -12.94
CA SER A 51 37.17 -33.97 -13.12
C SER A 51 36.03 -34.91 -13.53
N ARG A 52 36.28 -35.93 -14.37
CA ARG A 52 35.24 -36.92 -14.75
C ARG A 52 34.67 -37.70 -13.55
N ASP A 53 35.39 -37.69 -12.43
CA ASP A 53 34.97 -38.24 -11.14
C ASP A 53 34.30 -37.21 -10.22
N THR A 54 34.03 -35.99 -10.72
CA THR A 54 33.13 -35.07 -10.02
C THR A 54 31.76 -35.73 -10.07
N PRO A 55 31.17 -36.15 -8.95
CA PRO A 55 29.85 -36.76 -8.98
C PRO A 55 28.93 -35.78 -9.70
N VAL A 56 28.28 -36.25 -10.77
CA VAL A 56 27.08 -35.58 -11.28
C VAL A 56 26.21 -35.41 -10.06
N ALA A 57 25.92 -34.15 -9.69
CA ALA A 57 25.05 -33.87 -8.56
C ALA A 57 23.80 -34.73 -8.75
N THR A 58 23.64 -35.73 -7.89
CA THR A 58 22.40 -36.50 -7.82
C THR A 58 21.32 -35.46 -7.63
N PRO A 59 20.20 -35.47 -8.40
CA PRO A 59 19.14 -34.50 -8.17
C PRO A 59 18.78 -34.58 -6.69
N ALA A 60 19.07 -33.51 -5.97
CA ALA A 60 18.84 -33.40 -4.55
C ALA A 60 17.35 -33.68 -4.32
N ASN A 61 17.03 -34.62 -3.42
CA ASN A 61 15.70 -34.95 -2.91
C ASN A 61 14.55 -34.55 -3.84
N THR A 62 14.03 -35.49 -4.65
CA THR A 62 12.69 -35.35 -5.22
C THR A 62 11.71 -35.18 -4.06
N ALA A 63 11.33 -33.94 -3.80
CA ALA A 63 10.37 -33.60 -2.75
C ALA A 63 8.98 -34.09 -3.17
N ASP A 64 8.22 -34.64 -2.23
CA ASP A 64 6.82 -34.95 -2.46
C ASP A 64 6.07 -33.64 -2.66
N LEU A 65 5.52 -33.43 -3.85
CA LEU A 65 4.76 -32.24 -4.19
C LEU A 65 3.46 -32.20 -3.37
N PRO A 66 2.97 -30.99 -3.02
CA PRO A 66 1.63 -30.85 -2.49
C PRO A 66 0.60 -31.46 -3.45
N GLU A 67 -0.38 -32.21 -2.92
CA GLU A 67 -1.37 -32.90 -3.72
C GLU A 67 -2.19 -31.93 -4.59
N GLY A 68 -2.52 -32.36 -5.82
CA GLY A 68 -3.43 -31.63 -6.70
C GLY A 68 -2.84 -30.40 -7.40
N ILE A 69 -1.51 -30.23 -7.38
CA ILE A 69 -0.83 -29.08 -8.01
C ILE A 69 0.06 -29.54 -9.17
N ASP A 70 -0.09 -28.88 -10.32
CA ASP A 70 0.85 -28.98 -11.44
C ASP A 70 2.08 -28.10 -11.14
N ALA A 71 3.09 -28.74 -10.56
CA ALA A 71 4.32 -28.12 -10.11
C ALA A 71 5.56 -28.81 -10.70
N TRP A 72 6.61 -28.02 -10.88
CA TRP A 72 7.88 -28.40 -11.47
C TRP A 72 9.04 -28.02 -10.57
N ASP A 73 10.19 -28.65 -10.79
CA ASP A 73 11.46 -28.33 -10.11
C ASP A 73 11.38 -28.32 -8.58
N ALA A 74 10.60 -29.24 -8.01
CA ALA A 74 10.40 -29.34 -6.56
C ALA A 74 11.69 -29.74 -5.83
N ARG A 75 11.99 -29.06 -4.73
CA ARG A 75 13.18 -29.27 -3.90
C ARG A 75 12.83 -29.14 -2.43
N THR A 76 13.49 -29.93 -1.60
CA THR A 76 13.44 -29.76 -0.14
C THR A 76 14.58 -28.86 0.31
N GLU A 77 14.24 -27.78 1.02
CA GLU A 77 15.16 -26.80 1.61
C GLU A 77 14.85 -26.65 3.10
N GLY A 78 15.49 -27.48 3.94
CA GLY A 78 15.14 -27.57 5.36
C GLY A 78 13.70 -28.06 5.53
N ASP A 79 12.88 -27.28 6.25
CA ASP A 79 11.46 -27.58 6.50
C ASP A 79 10.53 -27.03 5.40
N TRP A 80 11.10 -26.54 4.30
CA TRP A 80 10.37 -26.01 3.16
C TRP A 80 10.48 -26.90 1.93
N ILE A 81 9.40 -26.96 1.15
CA ILE A 81 9.39 -27.48 -0.21
C ILE A 81 9.27 -26.27 -1.13
N THR A 82 10.28 -26.02 -1.96
CA THR A 82 10.29 -24.96 -2.98
C THR A 82 9.99 -25.56 -4.34
N PHE A 83 9.19 -24.89 -5.17
CA PHE A 83 8.78 -25.40 -6.48
C PHE A 83 8.29 -24.28 -7.39
N THR A 84 8.23 -24.53 -8.70
CA THR A 84 7.61 -23.62 -9.67
C THR A 84 6.24 -24.16 -10.06
N ALA A 85 5.21 -23.32 -10.12
CA ALA A 85 3.86 -23.76 -10.52
C ALA A 85 3.08 -22.65 -11.20
N ARG A 86 1.91 -23.01 -11.76
CA ARG A 86 0.85 -22.06 -12.12
C ARG A 86 -0.29 -22.17 -11.11
N LEU A 87 -0.22 -21.38 -10.03
CA LEU A 87 -1.26 -21.35 -9.01
C LEU A 87 -2.35 -20.29 -9.31
N PRO A 88 -3.54 -20.38 -8.69
CA PRO A 88 -4.61 -19.39 -8.86
C PRO A 88 -4.17 -17.97 -8.48
N GLY A 89 -4.63 -16.98 -9.24
CA GLY A 89 -4.32 -15.57 -9.06
C GLY A 89 -3.61 -14.95 -10.28
N ASP A 90 -3.53 -13.63 -10.28
CA ASP A 90 -3.06 -12.84 -11.42
C ASP A 90 -1.55 -12.88 -11.59
N GLN A 91 -0.86 -13.39 -10.57
CA GLN A 91 0.57 -13.49 -10.61
C GLN A 91 1.00 -14.31 -11.86
N GLY A 92 0.39 -15.46 -12.18
CA GLY A 92 0.88 -16.37 -13.23
C GLY A 92 1.97 -17.36 -12.77
N VAL A 93 2.83 -17.85 -13.68
CA VAL A 93 3.83 -18.92 -13.38
C VAL A 93 5.03 -18.36 -12.61
N ARG A 94 5.30 -18.89 -11.41
CA ARG A 94 6.41 -18.45 -10.54
C ARG A 94 6.83 -19.53 -9.54
N GLY A 95 7.88 -19.21 -8.77
CA GLY A 95 8.31 -19.98 -7.60
C GLY A 95 7.38 -19.77 -6.40
N PHE A 96 7.16 -20.85 -5.66
CA PHE A 96 6.37 -20.93 -4.44
C PHE A 96 7.10 -21.79 -3.40
N ARG A 97 6.69 -21.66 -2.14
CA ARG A 97 7.15 -22.51 -1.05
C ARG A 97 5.99 -23.00 -0.20
N ALA A 98 6.11 -24.22 0.29
CA ALA A 98 5.19 -24.85 1.24
C ALA A 98 5.98 -25.36 2.45
N HIS A 99 5.50 -25.09 3.66
CA HIS A 99 6.13 -25.66 4.85
C HIS A 99 5.62 -27.09 5.07
N ILE A 100 6.50 -28.01 5.47
CA ILE A 100 6.15 -29.44 5.60
C ILE A 100 5.09 -29.71 6.68
N ASP A 101 5.13 -28.95 7.78
CA ASP A 101 4.20 -29.06 8.92
C ASP A 101 2.96 -28.13 8.83
N GLY A 102 2.57 -27.66 7.64
CA GLY A 102 1.33 -26.91 7.43
C GLY A 102 1.47 -25.39 7.30
N GLY A 103 0.32 -24.70 7.28
CA GLY A 103 0.19 -23.37 6.67
C GLY A 103 -0.08 -23.49 5.17
N ASP A 104 -0.37 -22.37 4.52
CA ASP A 104 -0.67 -22.37 3.09
C ASP A 104 0.59 -22.20 2.22
N ILE A 105 0.44 -22.54 0.94
CA ILE A 105 1.47 -22.32 -0.06
C ILE A 105 1.61 -20.82 -0.31
N ILE A 106 2.81 -20.28 -0.13
CA ILE A 106 3.09 -18.86 -0.30
C ILE A 106 4.09 -18.63 -1.43
N ALA A 107 4.15 -17.39 -1.92
CA ALA A 107 5.05 -17.01 -2.98
C ALA A 107 6.52 -17.04 -2.53
N GLU A 108 7.39 -17.53 -3.40
CA GLU A 108 8.82 -17.36 -3.25
C GLU A 108 9.21 -15.94 -3.69
N ALA A 109 9.02 -14.96 -2.80
CA ALA A 109 9.30 -13.56 -3.07
C ALA A 109 10.74 -13.18 -2.66
N ASN A 110 11.40 -12.34 -3.46
CA ASN A 110 12.68 -11.74 -3.09
C ASN A 110 12.48 -10.64 -2.02
N GLY A 111 13.48 -10.47 -1.16
CA GLY A 111 13.50 -9.38 -0.18
C GLY A 111 12.75 -9.72 1.13
N PRO A 112 12.44 -8.69 1.94
CA PRO A 112 11.74 -8.86 3.21
C PRO A 112 10.28 -9.29 3.02
N VAL A 113 9.72 -9.93 4.05
CA VAL A 113 8.27 -10.07 4.19
C VAL A 113 7.71 -8.73 4.68
N LEU A 114 6.71 -8.21 3.97
CA LEU A 114 6.19 -6.86 4.18
C LEU A 114 4.87 -6.93 4.95
N GLY A 115 4.74 -6.12 6.00
CA GLY A 115 3.50 -5.93 6.75
C GLY A 115 2.76 -4.69 6.28
N ILE A 116 1.47 -4.83 6.00
CA ILE A 116 0.53 -3.69 5.97
C ILE A 116 -0.52 -4.02 7.03
N LEU A 117 -0.38 -3.36 8.18
CA LEU A 117 -1.23 -3.59 9.33
C LEU A 117 -2.26 -2.45 9.44
N GLY A 118 -3.33 -2.67 10.18
CA GLY A 118 -4.34 -1.65 10.43
C GLY A 118 -4.87 -1.72 11.84
N ILE A 119 -5.31 -0.56 12.34
CA ILE A 119 -6.01 -0.45 13.63
C ILE A 119 -7.17 0.53 13.51
N GLY A 120 -8.30 0.17 14.13
CA GLY A 120 -9.46 1.04 14.09
C GLY A 120 -10.73 0.46 14.69
N GLY A 121 -11.85 1.05 14.28
CA GLY A 121 -13.19 0.75 14.77
C GLY A 121 -13.93 -0.21 13.85
N ALA A 122 -15.26 -0.20 13.92
CA ALA A 122 -16.10 -1.04 13.08
C ALA A 122 -15.90 -0.80 11.57
N SER A 123 -15.61 0.45 11.16
CA SER A 123 -15.34 0.83 9.77
C SER A 123 -14.04 0.21 9.25
N ALA A 124 -13.03 0.07 10.11
CA ALA A 124 -11.76 -0.57 9.77
C ALA A 124 -11.91 -2.08 9.49
N ALA A 125 -12.90 -2.73 10.12
CA ALA A 125 -13.20 -4.15 9.95
C ALA A 125 -13.91 -4.49 8.62
N LEU A 126 -14.16 -3.50 7.75
CA LEU A 126 -14.86 -3.71 6.49
C LEU A 126 -14.05 -4.57 5.51
N ALA A 127 -14.53 -5.77 5.24
CA ALA A 127 -13.93 -6.72 4.30
C ALA A 127 -14.96 -7.29 3.32
N THR A 128 -14.52 -7.53 2.08
CA THR A 128 -15.34 -8.23 1.06
C THR A 128 -14.94 -9.69 1.03
N ARG A 129 -15.91 -10.61 1.11
CA ARG A 129 -15.71 -12.07 1.06
C ARG A 129 -15.43 -12.55 -0.36
N ILE A 130 -14.26 -12.16 -0.87
CA ILE A 130 -13.68 -12.65 -2.11
C ILE A 130 -12.23 -13.06 -1.84
N PRO A 131 -11.65 -13.98 -2.63
CA PRO A 131 -10.21 -14.22 -2.58
C PRO A 131 -9.43 -12.97 -3.02
N ALA A 132 -8.24 -12.77 -2.47
CA ALA A 132 -7.30 -11.78 -2.98
C ALA A 132 -6.91 -12.12 -4.44
N ARG A 133 -6.65 -11.12 -5.29
CA ARG A 133 -6.19 -11.39 -6.68
C ARG A 133 -4.81 -12.04 -6.75
N TYR A 134 -4.03 -11.93 -5.66
CA TYR A 134 -2.71 -12.54 -5.51
C TYR A 134 -2.64 -13.42 -4.24
N PRO A 135 -3.37 -14.55 -4.16
CA PRO A 135 -3.57 -15.30 -2.91
C PRO A 135 -2.27 -15.76 -2.23
N GLN A 136 -1.24 -16.10 -3.01
CA GLN A 136 0.04 -16.56 -2.46
C GLN A 136 0.98 -15.40 -2.07
N HIS A 137 0.67 -14.18 -2.48
CA HIS A 137 1.45 -12.98 -2.13
C HIS A 137 0.80 -12.12 -1.06
N ILE A 138 -0.50 -12.28 -0.80
CA ILE A 138 -1.24 -11.51 0.21
C ILE A 138 -1.86 -12.51 1.17
N VAL A 139 -1.30 -12.57 2.37
CA VAL A 139 -1.60 -13.60 3.37
C VAL A 139 -1.82 -12.97 4.75
N ALA A 140 -2.32 -13.76 5.69
CA ALA A 140 -2.43 -13.40 7.10
C ALA A 140 -1.68 -14.42 7.97
N PRO A 141 -1.44 -14.12 9.26
CA PRO A 141 -1.04 -15.15 10.22
C PRO A 141 -2.05 -16.30 10.25
N ALA A 142 -1.56 -17.54 10.22
CA ALA A 142 -2.40 -18.74 10.33
C ALA A 142 -2.79 -19.00 11.80
N ASP A 143 -3.62 -18.12 12.34
CA ASP A 143 -4.14 -18.15 13.72
C ASP A 143 -5.65 -18.48 13.80
N ASP A 144 -6.24 -18.87 12.65
CA ASP A 144 -7.65 -19.16 12.39
C ASP A 144 -8.57 -17.92 12.28
N ILE A 145 -8.01 -16.71 12.34
CA ILE A 145 -8.78 -15.47 12.41
C ILE A 145 -9.01 -14.85 11.01
N GLY A 146 -8.02 -14.87 10.12
CA GLY A 146 -8.14 -14.33 8.76
C GLY A 146 -7.53 -12.94 8.56
N ALA A 147 -8.21 -12.01 7.88
CA ALA A 147 -7.68 -10.66 7.60
C ALA A 147 -8.11 -9.62 8.66
N VAL A 148 -9.22 -9.87 9.34
CA VAL A 148 -9.83 -8.99 10.35
C VAL A 148 -9.70 -9.63 11.72
N GLY A 149 -9.24 -8.89 12.72
CA GLY A 149 -9.04 -9.36 14.09
C GLY A 149 -10.32 -9.71 14.86
N HIS A 150 -10.17 -10.09 16.12
CA HIS A 150 -11.26 -10.56 16.99
C HIS A 150 -12.18 -9.45 17.56
N ALA A 151 -12.15 -8.23 17.02
CA ALA A 151 -12.95 -7.10 17.52
C ALA A 151 -12.85 -6.91 19.06
N GLY A 152 -11.66 -7.11 19.62
CA GLY A 152 -11.40 -6.98 21.06
C GLY A 152 -12.03 -8.06 21.95
N ILE A 153 -12.54 -9.15 21.39
CA ILE A 153 -13.10 -10.26 22.17
C ILE A 153 -11.97 -11.11 22.75
N GLU A 154 -11.06 -11.57 21.89
CA GLU A 154 -9.96 -12.47 22.24
C GLU A 154 -8.61 -11.94 21.76
N LEU A 155 -7.53 -12.45 22.37
CA LEU A 155 -6.18 -12.18 21.90
C LEU A 155 -5.87 -13.08 20.71
N ALA A 156 -5.16 -12.51 19.71
CA ALA A 156 -4.65 -13.29 18.60
C ALA A 156 -3.65 -14.35 19.09
N LYS A 157 -3.60 -15.50 18.40
CA LYS A 157 -2.65 -16.57 18.75
C LYS A 157 -1.27 -16.23 18.19
N SER A 158 -0.23 -16.51 18.95
CA SER A 158 1.14 -16.48 18.42
C SER A 158 1.34 -17.64 17.45
N CYS A 159 1.82 -17.34 16.24
CA CYS A 159 2.15 -18.32 15.22
C CYS A 159 3.25 -17.80 14.30
N ASN A 160 3.84 -18.71 13.52
CA ASN A 160 4.87 -18.40 12.51
C ASN A 160 4.50 -18.96 11.13
N ARG A 161 3.24 -19.40 10.97
CA ARG A 161 2.67 -19.89 9.72
C ARG A 161 1.76 -18.83 9.12
N LEU A 162 1.57 -18.89 7.81
CA LEU A 162 0.75 -17.96 7.06
C LEU A 162 -0.38 -18.72 6.36
N GLU A 163 -1.54 -18.08 6.23
CA GLU A 163 -2.71 -18.60 5.53
C GLU A 163 -3.21 -17.60 4.48
N HIS A 164 -3.87 -18.11 3.45
CA HIS A 164 -4.55 -17.30 2.43
C HIS A 164 -5.72 -16.55 3.06
N LEU A 165 -5.96 -15.35 2.55
CA LEU A 165 -7.09 -14.55 2.99
C LEU A 165 -8.41 -15.13 2.49
N ARG A 166 -9.40 -15.20 3.39
CA ARG A 166 -10.79 -15.57 3.10
C ARG A 166 -11.64 -14.35 2.74
N GLU A 167 -11.17 -13.17 3.13
CA GLU A 167 -11.76 -11.87 2.84
C GLU A 167 -10.67 -10.81 2.61
N VAL A 168 -11.00 -9.78 1.82
CA VAL A 168 -10.05 -8.72 1.47
C VAL A 168 -10.41 -7.44 2.22
N THR A 169 -9.54 -7.02 3.12
CA THR A 169 -9.60 -5.73 3.84
C THR A 169 -9.00 -4.60 2.99
N HIS A 170 -9.04 -3.38 3.52
CA HIS A 170 -8.34 -2.25 2.91
C HIS A 170 -6.83 -2.52 2.75
N GLU A 171 -6.18 -3.06 3.77
CA GLU A 171 -4.74 -3.37 3.78
C GLU A 171 -4.38 -4.39 2.69
N ALA A 172 -5.22 -5.41 2.53
CA ALA A 172 -5.08 -6.41 1.48
C ALA A 172 -5.30 -5.81 0.08
N LEU A 173 -6.26 -4.89 -0.08
CA LEU A 173 -6.43 -4.15 -1.34
C LEU A 173 -5.22 -3.23 -1.63
N VAL A 174 -4.62 -2.60 -0.62
CA VAL A 174 -3.41 -1.79 -0.78
C VAL A 174 -2.25 -2.66 -1.27
N ALA A 175 -2.05 -3.83 -0.64
CA ALA A 175 -1.06 -4.82 -1.10
C ALA A 175 -1.31 -5.23 -2.56
N GLN A 176 -2.58 -5.44 -2.93
CA GLN A 176 -2.98 -5.76 -4.30
C GLN A 176 -2.65 -4.64 -5.29
N SER A 177 -2.94 -3.37 -4.97
CA SER A 177 -2.58 -2.23 -5.83
C SER A 177 -1.06 -2.15 -6.06
N ILE A 178 -0.26 -2.40 -5.02
CA ILE A 178 1.20 -2.42 -5.16
C ILE A 178 1.64 -3.59 -6.07
N LEU A 179 1.06 -4.77 -5.91
CA LEU A 179 1.36 -5.93 -6.77
C LEU A 179 0.95 -5.69 -8.23
N ASP A 180 -0.19 -5.05 -8.46
CA ASP A 180 -0.64 -4.66 -9.82
C ASP A 180 0.40 -3.76 -10.50
N TRP A 181 0.94 -2.77 -9.80
CA TRP A 181 2.01 -1.91 -10.34
C TRP A 181 3.29 -2.69 -10.62
N ARG A 182 3.67 -3.60 -9.73
CA ARG A 182 4.83 -4.47 -9.95
C ARG A 182 4.63 -5.41 -11.12
N MET A 183 3.42 -5.93 -11.32
CA MET A 183 3.08 -6.72 -12.51
C MET A 183 3.17 -5.88 -13.78
N ALA A 184 2.62 -4.66 -13.78
CA ALA A 184 2.62 -3.77 -14.93
C ALA A 184 4.04 -3.34 -15.35
N ASP A 185 4.90 -3.03 -14.37
CA ASP A 185 6.27 -2.56 -14.61
C ASP A 185 7.31 -3.70 -14.63
N PHE A 186 6.87 -4.96 -14.59
CA PHE A 186 7.74 -6.14 -14.51
C PHE A 186 8.72 -6.12 -13.31
N GLY A 187 8.30 -5.50 -12.21
CA GLY A 187 9.03 -5.40 -10.96
C GLY A 187 8.93 -6.65 -10.08
N PRO A 188 9.74 -6.74 -9.02
CA PRO A 188 9.65 -7.84 -8.06
C PRO A 188 8.32 -7.82 -7.31
N LEU A 189 7.70 -8.99 -7.16
CA LEU A 189 6.47 -9.17 -6.38
C LEU A 189 6.81 -9.57 -4.93
N PRO A 190 6.63 -8.68 -3.95
CA PRO A 190 6.87 -9.00 -2.56
C PRO A 190 5.81 -9.97 -1.99
N LEU A 191 6.09 -10.50 -0.80
CA LEU A 191 5.13 -11.21 0.03
C LEU A 191 4.63 -10.26 1.12
N PHE A 192 3.31 -10.11 1.21
CA PHE A 192 2.61 -9.27 2.16
C PHE A 192 1.89 -10.09 3.22
N VAL A 193 2.09 -9.72 4.49
CA VAL A 193 1.21 -10.08 5.60
C VAL A 193 0.31 -8.90 5.90
N THR A 194 -1.00 -9.11 5.86
CA THR A 194 -2.00 -8.07 6.10
C THR A 194 -2.92 -8.47 7.25
N ARG A 195 -3.21 -7.52 8.13
CA ARG A 195 -4.14 -7.69 9.25
C ARG A 195 -4.66 -6.33 9.70
N VAL A 196 -5.96 -6.23 9.91
CA VAL A 196 -6.56 -5.09 10.64
C VAL A 196 -7.09 -5.56 11.98
N GLU A 197 -6.77 -4.82 13.04
CA GLU A 197 -7.21 -5.09 14.41
C GLU A 197 -8.19 -4.03 14.88
N THR A 198 -9.26 -4.47 15.52
CA THR A 198 -10.31 -3.60 16.03
C THR A 198 -10.73 -4.04 17.42
N ASP A 199 -11.36 -3.14 18.17
CA ASP A 199 -11.98 -3.47 19.45
C ASP A 199 -13.24 -2.64 19.72
N SER A 200 -13.75 -2.70 20.94
CA SER A 200 -14.98 -2.04 21.37
C SER A 200 -14.72 -0.68 22.05
N SER A 201 -13.56 -0.09 21.81
CA SER A 201 -13.23 1.25 22.29
C SER A 201 -14.25 2.27 21.82
N THR A 202 -14.57 3.23 22.70
CA THR A 202 -15.48 4.34 22.39
C THR A 202 -14.74 5.65 22.17
N THR A 203 -13.47 5.71 22.58
CA THR A 203 -12.59 6.85 22.36
C THR A 203 -11.23 6.39 21.87
N THR A 204 -10.50 7.28 21.19
CA THR A 204 -9.11 7.06 20.78
C THR A 204 -8.19 6.83 21.97
N ALA A 205 -8.48 7.41 23.14
CA ALA A 205 -7.77 7.14 24.37
C ALA A 205 -7.99 5.70 24.86
N ASP A 206 -9.22 5.18 24.78
CA ASP A 206 -9.52 3.78 25.08
C ASP A 206 -8.81 2.85 24.08
N LEU A 207 -8.84 3.20 22.79
CA LEU A 207 -8.19 2.43 21.72
C LEU A 207 -6.68 2.30 21.96
N ALA A 208 -6.03 3.37 22.45
CA ALA A 208 -4.59 3.38 22.73
C ALA A 208 -4.17 2.33 23.78
N CYS A 209 -5.08 1.97 24.69
CA CYS A 209 -4.87 0.95 25.72
C CYS A 209 -5.70 -0.31 25.47
N GLY A 210 -6.34 -0.40 24.31
CA GLY A 210 -7.29 -1.44 23.96
C GLY A 210 -6.62 -2.71 23.41
N LYS A 211 -7.42 -3.76 23.32
CA LYS A 211 -6.99 -5.05 22.77
C LYS A 211 -6.62 -4.97 21.29
N ALA A 212 -7.12 -3.97 20.56
CA ALA A 212 -6.72 -3.77 19.17
C ALA A 212 -5.21 -3.50 19.05
N VAL A 213 -4.64 -2.70 19.96
CA VAL A 213 -3.19 -2.45 20.01
C VAL A 213 -2.45 -3.73 20.36
N GLU A 214 -2.89 -4.47 21.38
CA GLU A 214 -2.26 -5.73 21.79
C GLU A 214 -2.23 -6.74 20.64
N ASN A 215 -3.36 -6.95 19.96
CA ASN A 215 -3.43 -7.87 18.83
C ASN A 215 -2.61 -7.39 17.63
N LEU A 216 -2.53 -6.08 17.38
CA LEU A 216 -1.70 -5.56 16.28
C LEU A 216 -0.24 -5.91 16.53
N LEU A 217 0.23 -5.81 17.77
CA LEU A 217 1.59 -6.19 18.14
C LEU A 217 1.81 -7.70 18.06
N ILE A 218 0.81 -8.52 18.39
CA ILE A 218 0.86 -9.98 18.15
C ILE A 218 0.96 -10.28 16.65
N ALA A 219 0.17 -9.61 15.81
CA ALA A 219 0.24 -9.76 14.36
C ALA A 219 1.61 -9.36 13.80
N ALA A 220 2.21 -8.28 14.31
CA ALA A 220 3.56 -7.86 13.95
C ALA A 220 4.62 -8.89 14.41
N ALA A 221 4.46 -9.47 15.60
CA ALA A 221 5.33 -10.55 16.08
C ALA A 221 5.20 -11.80 15.21
N ASN A 222 3.98 -12.16 14.78
CA ASN A 222 3.72 -13.29 13.88
C ASN A 222 4.34 -13.05 12.50
N LEU A 223 4.24 -11.83 11.95
CA LEU A 223 4.94 -11.42 10.74
C LEU A 223 6.45 -11.64 10.87
N ARG A 224 7.07 -11.20 11.98
CA ARG A 224 8.50 -11.40 12.22
C ARG A 224 8.84 -12.89 12.33
N ALA A 225 8.07 -13.66 13.08
CA ALA A 225 8.30 -15.09 13.25
C ALA A 225 8.19 -15.86 11.93
N ALA A 226 7.23 -15.50 11.08
CA ALA A 226 7.09 -16.08 9.74
C ALA A 226 8.28 -15.71 8.83
N ALA A 227 8.74 -14.45 8.88
CA ALA A 227 9.92 -14.03 8.13
C ALA A 227 11.19 -14.76 8.59
N ASP A 228 11.41 -14.86 9.91
CA ASP A 228 12.55 -15.56 10.50
C ASP A 228 12.56 -17.05 10.09
N LEU A 229 11.39 -17.71 10.12
CA LEU A 229 11.22 -19.09 9.64
C LEU A 229 11.56 -19.25 8.15
N MET A 230 11.30 -18.22 7.34
CA MET A 230 11.66 -18.19 5.92
C MET A 230 13.12 -17.82 5.66
N GLY A 231 13.89 -17.47 6.70
CA GLY A 231 15.24 -16.92 6.57
C GLY A 231 15.27 -15.51 5.98
N LYS A 232 14.18 -14.74 6.13
CA LYS A 232 14.00 -13.39 5.57
C LYS A 232 13.89 -12.36 6.70
N SER A 233 14.13 -11.09 6.38
CA SER A 233 13.79 -10.00 7.29
C SER A 233 12.30 -9.65 7.20
N ALA A 234 11.74 -9.09 8.27
CA ALA A 234 10.41 -8.53 8.28
C ALA A 234 10.47 -7.00 8.27
N LYS A 235 9.50 -6.35 7.60
CA LYS A 235 9.32 -4.90 7.64
C LYS A 235 7.84 -4.54 7.69
N VAL A 236 7.44 -3.60 8.53
CA VAL A 236 6.12 -2.98 8.46
C VAL A 236 6.20 -1.78 7.53
N LEU A 237 5.49 -1.83 6.39
CA LEU A 237 5.45 -0.71 5.44
C LEU A 237 4.58 0.43 5.96
N ALA A 238 3.41 0.08 6.48
CA ALA A 238 2.44 1.04 6.98
C ALA A 238 1.54 0.42 8.06
N VAL A 239 1.01 1.29 8.91
CA VAL A 239 -0.10 1.03 9.81
C VAL A 239 -1.24 1.96 9.42
N THR A 240 -2.38 1.41 8.97
CA THR A 240 -3.57 2.20 8.66
C THR A 240 -4.32 2.55 9.94
N LEU A 241 -4.85 3.77 10.00
CA LEU A 241 -5.64 4.29 11.14
C LEU A 241 -7.06 4.60 10.66
N ASP A 242 -8.06 4.04 11.34
CA ASP A 242 -9.47 4.27 10.98
C ASP A 242 -10.41 4.19 12.20
N PHE A 243 -10.56 5.31 12.90
CA PHE A 243 -11.36 5.40 14.14
C PHE A 243 -12.10 6.74 14.28
N ALA A 244 -12.21 7.54 13.22
CA ALA A 244 -12.77 8.89 13.36
C ALA A 244 -14.29 8.93 13.51
N LEU A 245 -15.01 7.96 12.90
CA LEU A 245 -16.47 7.92 12.94
C LEU A 245 -17.01 7.28 14.23
N GLU A 246 -16.22 6.39 14.84
CA GLU A 246 -16.57 5.66 16.06
C GLU A 246 -16.13 6.38 17.34
N ASP A 247 -15.29 7.41 17.23
CA ASP A 247 -14.81 8.16 18.37
C ASP A 247 -15.90 9.08 18.94
N HIS A 248 -16.11 8.96 20.25
CA HIS A 248 -17.06 9.76 21.02
C HIS A 248 -16.34 10.69 22.01
N SER A 249 -15.11 11.12 21.71
CA SER A 249 -14.38 12.06 22.56
C SER A 249 -15.12 13.40 22.63
N ASP A 250 -15.17 14.01 23.81
CA ASP A 250 -15.91 15.26 24.04
C ASP A 250 -15.30 16.48 23.32
N THR A 251 -14.01 16.42 22.96
CA THR A 251 -13.28 17.57 22.39
C THR A 251 -12.29 17.14 21.31
N ALA A 252 -11.98 18.06 20.39
CA ALA A 252 -10.99 17.86 19.32
C ALA A 252 -9.61 17.49 19.89
N GLN A 253 -9.24 18.13 21.00
CA GLN A 253 -7.99 17.86 21.71
C GLN A 253 -7.96 16.45 22.29
N ALA A 254 -9.08 15.98 22.88
CA ALA A 254 -9.17 14.61 23.39
C ALA A 254 -9.02 13.56 22.28
N TYR A 255 -9.66 13.77 21.12
CA TYR A 255 -9.45 12.91 19.95
C TYR A 255 -7.99 12.92 19.48
N ARG A 256 -7.40 14.11 19.30
CA ARG A 256 -6.03 14.27 18.82
C ARG A 256 -5.03 13.59 19.76
N ASP A 257 -5.13 13.87 21.06
CA ASP A 257 -4.21 13.34 22.06
C ASP A 257 -4.37 11.83 22.24
N GLY A 258 -5.60 11.31 22.14
CA GLY A 258 -5.86 9.87 22.11
C GLY A 258 -5.24 9.21 20.87
N MET A 259 -5.37 9.80 19.68
CA MET A 259 -4.75 9.27 18.47
C MET A 259 -3.21 9.32 18.53
N LEU A 260 -2.64 10.36 19.14
CA LEU A 260 -1.21 10.40 19.45
C LEU A 260 -0.80 9.27 20.39
N ALA A 261 -1.61 8.96 21.41
CA ALA A 261 -1.37 7.83 22.30
C ALA A 261 -1.44 6.48 21.57
N VAL A 262 -2.38 6.29 20.63
CA VAL A 262 -2.44 5.10 19.76
C VAL A 262 -1.15 4.96 18.95
N MET A 263 -0.73 6.04 18.26
CA MET A 263 0.48 6.03 17.44
C MET A 263 1.74 5.77 18.27
N GLU A 264 1.81 6.29 19.50
CA GLU A 264 2.93 6.04 20.42
C GLU A 264 2.95 4.60 20.93
N ALA A 265 1.80 4.06 21.35
CA ALA A 265 1.70 2.67 21.80
C ALA A 265 2.12 1.68 20.71
N VAL A 266 1.64 1.89 19.47
CA VAL A 266 2.02 1.08 18.31
C VAL A 266 3.50 1.28 17.96
N SER A 267 4.01 2.52 17.93
CA SER A 267 5.41 2.79 17.59
C SER A 267 6.37 2.14 18.59
N SER A 268 6.10 2.29 19.89
CA SER A 268 6.89 1.73 20.97
C SER A 268 6.84 0.20 20.96
N GLY A 269 5.65 -0.37 20.76
CA GLY A 269 5.48 -1.82 20.64
C GLY A 269 6.23 -2.40 19.44
N LEU A 270 6.09 -1.81 18.25
CA LEU A 270 6.82 -2.23 17.05
C LEU A 270 8.35 -2.10 17.22
N TRP A 271 8.82 -1.03 17.85
CA TRP A 271 10.24 -0.85 18.17
C TRP A 271 10.76 -1.96 19.09
N SER A 272 9.99 -2.35 20.11
CA SER A 272 10.36 -3.46 21.01
C SER A 272 10.47 -4.81 20.28
N LEU A 273 9.71 -4.97 19.19
CA LEU A 273 9.76 -6.13 18.29
C LEU A 273 10.84 -6.00 17.21
N GLY A 274 11.66 -4.93 17.22
CA GLY A 274 12.78 -4.72 16.31
C GLY A 274 12.39 -4.14 14.94
N PHE A 275 11.20 -3.57 14.81
CA PHE A 275 10.79 -2.84 13.61
C PHE A 275 11.21 -1.36 13.65
N ASP A 276 11.37 -0.77 12.47
CA ASP A 276 11.53 0.68 12.32
C ASP A 276 10.24 1.42 12.72
N ARG A 277 10.36 2.73 12.96
CA ARG A 277 9.22 3.60 13.25
C ARG A 277 8.22 3.55 12.07
N PRO A 278 6.95 3.17 12.31
CA PRO A 278 6.00 2.93 11.24
C PRO A 278 5.61 4.23 10.51
N LEU A 279 5.17 4.09 9.26
CA LEU A 279 4.37 5.10 8.59
C LEU A 279 2.91 4.87 8.95
N PHE A 280 2.27 5.84 9.59
CA PHE A 280 0.83 5.85 9.81
C PHE A 280 0.13 6.46 8.61
N VAL A 281 -0.94 5.81 8.14
CA VAL A 281 -1.74 6.29 7.01
C VAL A 281 -3.20 6.33 7.42
N SER A 282 -3.82 7.50 7.33
CA SER A 282 -5.24 7.68 7.66
C SER A 282 -6.01 8.21 6.46
N ARG A 283 -7.28 7.85 6.36
CA ARG A 283 -8.22 8.66 5.57
C ARG A 283 -8.69 9.84 6.44
N PHE A 284 -9.14 10.91 5.81
CA PHE A 284 -9.65 12.08 6.51
C PHE A 284 -11.16 12.16 6.33
N TYR A 285 -11.93 11.95 7.39
CA TYR A 285 -13.40 11.95 7.31
C TYR A 285 -13.95 13.37 7.24
N SER A 286 -15.07 13.55 6.53
CA SER A 286 -15.74 14.84 6.36
C SER A 286 -16.98 15.02 7.25
N GLY A 287 -17.32 14.02 8.06
CA GLY A 287 -18.56 13.95 8.84
C GLY A 287 -19.79 13.62 7.97
N LEU A 288 -20.91 13.32 8.61
CA LEU A 288 -22.17 13.03 7.91
C LEU A 288 -22.88 14.33 7.50
N PRO A 289 -23.54 14.37 6.32
CA PRO A 289 -24.39 15.49 5.93
C PRO A 289 -25.41 15.82 7.02
N ASP A 290 -25.63 17.10 7.30
CA ASP A 290 -26.56 17.63 8.32
C ASP A 290 -26.18 17.39 9.79
N VAL A 291 -25.03 16.76 10.07
CA VAL A 291 -24.45 16.68 11.41
C VAL A 291 -23.37 17.75 11.52
N ALA A 292 -23.43 18.58 12.56
CA ALA A 292 -22.37 19.53 12.85
C ALA A 292 -21.02 18.79 12.99
N PRO A 293 -19.88 19.41 12.61
CA PRO A 293 -18.57 18.83 12.84
C PRO A 293 -18.45 18.28 14.25
N GLY A 294 -18.29 16.97 14.36
CA GLY A 294 -18.00 16.33 15.64
C GLY A 294 -16.58 16.66 16.08
N PRO A 295 -16.26 16.52 17.37
CA PRO A 295 -14.92 16.74 17.89
C PRO A 295 -13.81 15.99 17.12
N ALA A 296 -14.10 14.79 16.62
CA ALA A 296 -13.16 14.01 15.81
C ALA A 296 -12.80 14.65 14.46
N LEU A 297 -13.67 15.48 13.86
CA LEU A 297 -13.35 16.19 12.61
C LEU A 297 -12.31 17.28 12.85
N ASP A 298 -12.57 18.15 13.82
CA ASP A 298 -11.63 19.19 14.24
C ASP A 298 -10.32 18.57 14.76
N GLY A 299 -10.42 17.44 15.48
CA GLY A 299 -9.27 16.69 15.98
C GLY A 299 -8.41 16.09 14.86
N GLN A 300 -9.00 15.56 13.78
CA GLN A 300 -8.27 15.13 12.59
C GLN A 300 -7.56 16.31 11.92
N TRP A 301 -8.22 17.46 11.83
CA TRP A 301 -7.61 18.66 11.27
C TRP A 301 -6.41 19.11 12.09
N GLU A 302 -6.52 19.20 13.42
CA GLU A 302 -5.39 19.51 14.29
C GLU A 302 -4.26 18.47 14.14
N LEU A 303 -4.60 17.18 14.08
CA LEU A 303 -3.64 16.11 13.91
C LEU A 303 -2.87 16.22 12.59
N SER A 304 -3.49 16.71 11.51
CA SER A 304 -2.87 16.84 10.17
C SER A 304 -1.64 17.77 10.14
N TRP A 305 -1.47 18.64 11.15
CA TRP A 305 -0.31 19.52 11.28
C TRP A 305 0.35 19.48 12.67
N SER A 306 -0.27 18.81 13.65
CA SER A 306 0.18 18.68 15.04
C SER A 306 0.22 17.22 15.50
N HIS A 307 0.94 16.37 14.77
CA HIS A 307 1.12 14.94 15.07
C HIS A 307 2.47 14.59 15.72
N GLY A 308 3.15 15.57 16.31
CA GLY A 308 4.47 15.38 16.92
C GLY A 308 5.50 14.78 15.95
N ASP A 309 6.36 13.90 16.45
CA ASP A 309 7.38 13.21 15.65
C ASP A 309 6.87 11.96 14.91
N HIS A 310 5.56 11.68 14.96
CA HIS A 310 4.99 10.54 14.24
C HIS A 310 4.99 10.80 12.73
N ARG A 311 5.28 9.75 11.96
CA ARG A 311 5.17 9.78 10.50
C ARG A 311 3.73 9.51 10.11
N LEU A 312 2.89 10.53 10.14
CA LEU A 312 1.49 10.45 9.74
C LEU A 312 1.29 11.10 8.37
N ILE A 313 0.56 10.42 7.49
CA ILE A 313 0.05 11.01 6.25
C ILE A 313 -1.45 10.71 6.10
N HIS A 314 -2.18 11.67 5.53
CA HIS A 314 -3.53 11.43 5.06
C HIS A 314 -3.50 11.01 3.59
N SER A 315 -4.03 9.83 3.27
CA SER A 315 -4.02 9.33 1.89
C SER A 315 -5.03 10.04 1.01
N ALA A 316 -6.21 10.33 1.55
CA ALA A 316 -7.29 11.01 0.83
C ALA A 316 -8.37 11.50 1.81
N PRO A 317 -9.18 12.51 1.44
CA PRO A 317 -10.43 12.81 2.13
C PRO A 317 -11.49 11.75 1.81
N ALA A 318 -12.35 11.41 2.77
CA ALA A 318 -13.35 10.35 2.62
C ALA A 318 -14.46 10.72 1.62
N TYR A 319 -14.78 12.01 1.49
CA TYR A 319 -15.89 12.48 0.65
C TYR A 319 -15.71 12.19 -0.85
N MET A 320 -14.48 11.90 -1.30
CA MET A 320 -14.22 11.63 -2.72
C MET A 320 -14.65 10.22 -3.14
N PHE A 321 -15.06 9.38 -2.19
CA PHE A 321 -15.36 7.98 -2.41
C PHE A 321 -16.86 7.71 -2.29
N ALA A 322 -17.42 7.03 -3.29
CA ALA A 322 -18.84 6.70 -3.31
C ALA A 322 -19.21 5.72 -2.19
N LEU A 323 -20.27 6.05 -1.46
CA LEU A 323 -20.89 5.22 -0.44
C LEU A 323 -22.13 4.51 -0.98
N ASP A 324 -22.47 3.36 -0.39
CA ASP A 324 -23.71 2.64 -0.61
C ASP A 324 -24.84 3.16 0.30
N GLU A 325 -26.00 2.48 0.28
CA GLU A 325 -27.16 2.86 1.10
C GLU A 325 -26.96 2.70 2.62
N TYR A 326 -25.86 2.06 3.04
CA TYR A 326 -25.50 1.83 4.44
C TYR A 326 -24.30 2.69 4.87
N ASP A 327 -23.99 3.75 4.10
CA ASP A 327 -22.85 4.65 4.30
C ASP A 327 -21.48 3.93 4.27
N ARG A 328 -21.40 2.80 3.56
CA ARG A 328 -20.15 2.05 3.38
C ARG A 328 -19.55 2.32 2.01
N PRO A 329 -18.21 2.38 1.88
CA PRO A 329 -17.59 2.48 0.56
C PRO A 329 -18.02 1.32 -0.35
N THR A 330 -18.48 1.65 -1.56
CA THR A 330 -18.74 0.67 -2.63
C THR A 330 -17.47 -0.11 -3.00
N ASP A 331 -17.57 -1.27 -3.66
CA ASP A 331 -16.38 -2.04 -4.06
C ASP A 331 -15.43 -1.24 -5.00
N ILE A 332 -15.99 -0.40 -5.87
CA ILE A 332 -15.23 0.55 -6.70
C ILE A 332 -14.49 1.54 -5.80
N ALA A 333 -15.19 2.16 -4.85
CA ALA A 333 -14.60 3.09 -3.91
C ALA A 333 -13.51 2.44 -3.04
N ARG A 334 -13.69 1.20 -2.58
CA ARG A 334 -12.67 0.46 -1.80
C ARG A 334 -11.39 0.24 -2.61
N THR A 335 -11.52 -0.07 -3.90
CA THR A 335 -10.38 -0.19 -4.81
C THR A 335 -9.65 1.15 -4.96
N GLN A 336 -10.39 2.24 -5.20
CA GLN A 336 -9.83 3.59 -5.33
C GLN A 336 -9.18 4.09 -4.02
N GLN A 337 -9.77 3.78 -2.86
CA GLN A 337 -9.20 4.07 -1.55
C GLN A 337 -7.85 3.38 -1.36
N ALA A 338 -7.76 2.12 -1.75
CA ALA A 338 -6.54 1.34 -1.68
C ALA A 338 -5.46 1.89 -2.62
N GLU A 339 -5.81 2.30 -3.84
CA GLU A 339 -4.90 2.94 -4.78
C GLU A 339 -4.35 4.27 -4.23
N MET A 340 -5.21 5.14 -3.68
CA MET A 340 -4.77 6.38 -3.02
C MET A 340 -3.83 6.10 -1.85
N THR A 341 -4.14 5.08 -1.05
CA THR A 341 -3.30 4.69 0.11
C THR A 341 -1.97 4.10 -0.35
N ALA A 342 -1.96 3.26 -1.38
CA ALA A 342 -0.74 2.70 -1.97
C ALA A 342 0.14 3.81 -2.54
N SER A 343 -0.44 4.82 -3.20
CA SER A 343 0.31 5.96 -3.74
C SER A 343 0.90 6.81 -2.62
N ALA A 344 0.13 7.04 -1.57
CA ALA A 344 0.59 7.73 -0.37
C ALA A 344 1.78 7.01 0.30
N ILE A 345 1.74 5.68 0.38
CA ILE A 345 2.85 4.87 0.92
C ILE A 345 4.08 4.96 -0.01
N ALA A 346 3.89 4.85 -1.32
CA ALA A 346 4.98 4.89 -2.30
C ALA A 346 5.68 6.26 -2.35
N GLU A 347 4.93 7.34 -2.16
CA GLU A 347 5.41 8.72 -2.17
C GLU A 347 5.49 9.34 -0.75
N ALA A 348 5.61 8.53 0.30
CA ALA A 348 5.42 8.96 1.69
C ALA A 348 6.26 10.18 2.13
N ALA A 349 7.42 10.42 1.48
CA ALA A 349 8.27 11.57 1.76
C ALA A 349 7.70 12.90 1.23
N THR A 350 6.86 12.86 0.19
CA THR A 350 6.35 14.03 -0.54
C THR A 350 4.83 14.06 -0.61
N TRP A 351 4.15 12.99 -0.21
CA TRP A 351 2.70 12.89 -0.27
C TRP A 351 2.05 13.91 0.67
N LYS A 352 1.24 14.80 0.08
CA LYS A 352 0.45 15.77 0.85
C LYS A 352 -0.81 16.15 0.10
N CYS A 353 -1.96 15.73 0.60
CA CYS A 353 -3.25 16.30 0.21
C CYS A 353 -3.27 17.80 0.55
N PRO A 354 -3.86 18.66 -0.29
CA PRO A 354 -4.03 20.06 0.05
C PRO A 354 -4.69 20.22 1.43
N THR A 355 -4.02 20.94 2.32
CA THR A 355 -4.48 21.15 3.70
C THR A 355 -4.63 22.64 3.95
N LEU A 356 -5.83 23.08 4.33
CA LEU A 356 -6.10 24.49 4.64
C LEU A 356 -5.64 24.78 6.09
N HIS A 357 -4.85 25.82 6.28
CA HIS A 357 -4.22 26.11 7.57
C HIS A 357 -4.69 27.40 8.24
N LEU A 358 -5.02 28.43 7.45
CA LEU A 358 -5.33 29.75 7.98
C LEU A 358 -6.36 30.44 7.10
N ALA A 359 -7.30 31.14 7.74
CA ALA A 359 -8.27 32.00 7.09
C ALA A 359 -8.19 33.42 7.69
N GLU A 360 -7.78 34.39 6.87
CA GLU A 360 -7.55 35.79 7.28
C GLU A 360 -8.50 36.75 6.56
N LEU A 361 -9.22 37.55 7.33
CA LEU A 361 -10.21 38.49 6.84
C LEU A 361 -9.63 39.90 6.71
N GLU A 362 -9.72 40.46 5.51
CA GLU A 362 -9.44 41.86 5.20
C GLU A 362 -10.64 42.50 4.50
N GLY A 363 -11.43 43.26 5.26
CA GLY A 363 -12.67 43.86 4.76
C GLY A 363 -13.66 42.79 4.31
N LYS A 364 -13.94 42.73 3.00
CA LYS A 364 -14.85 41.74 2.39
C LYS A 364 -14.12 40.58 1.72
N THR A 365 -12.83 40.44 1.96
CA THR A 365 -12.00 39.40 1.34
C THR A 365 -11.45 38.50 2.43
N LEU A 366 -11.62 37.20 2.25
CA LEU A 366 -11.01 36.19 3.11
C LEU A 366 -9.90 35.49 2.32
N ARG A 367 -8.66 35.59 2.78
CA ARG A 367 -7.53 34.86 2.22
C ARG A 367 -7.34 33.56 2.98
N VAL A 368 -7.23 32.45 2.26
CA VAL A 368 -7.08 31.12 2.83
C VAL A 368 -5.75 30.54 2.40
N ALA A 369 -4.84 30.31 3.35
CA ALA A 369 -3.54 29.71 3.06
C ALA A 369 -3.64 28.18 3.16
N ALA A 370 -3.17 27.49 2.13
CA ALA A 370 -3.08 26.03 2.10
C ALA A 370 -1.62 25.57 2.00
N ARG A 371 -1.41 24.28 2.22
CA ARG A 371 -0.20 23.57 1.79
C ARG A 371 -0.57 22.30 1.06
N ALA A 372 -0.06 22.15 -0.15
CA ALA A 372 -0.20 20.99 -1.00
C ALA A 372 1.18 20.60 -1.56
N ALA A 373 1.27 19.41 -2.17
CA ALA A 373 2.48 18.99 -2.87
C ALA A 373 2.63 19.66 -4.26
N GLY A 374 1.52 20.04 -4.90
CA GLY A 374 1.47 20.80 -6.16
C GLY A 374 0.62 22.07 -6.06
N PRO A 375 0.51 22.87 -7.14
CA PRO A 375 -0.37 24.04 -7.20
C PRO A 375 -1.84 23.67 -6.99
N LEU A 376 -2.60 24.55 -6.36
CA LEU A 376 -4.02 24.34 -6.13
C LEU A 376 -4.84 24.47 -7.42
N VAL A 377 -5.89 23.65 -7.52
CA VAL A 377 -6.88 23.67 -8.60
C VAL A 377 -8.28 23.61 -8.00
N LEU A 378 -9.11 24.60 -8.33
CA LEU A 378 -10.56 24.51 -8.18
C LEU A 378 -11.10 23.79 -9.43
N ASP A 379 -11.69 22.62 -9.24
CA ASP A 379 -12.11 21.77 -10.34
C ASP A 379 -13.51 22.14 -10.86
N ASP A 380 -13.56 22.73 -12.06
CA ASP A 380 -14.80 23.13 -12.73
C ASP A 380 -15.71 21.95 -13.09
N ALA A 381 -15.17 20.73 -13.19
CA ALA A 381 -15.99 19.54 -13.43
C ALA A 381 -16.85 19.17 -12.21
N ASP A 382 -16.47 19.66 -11.02
CA ASP A 382 -17.15 19.45 -9.73
C ASP A 382 -17.73 18.03 -9.57
N PRO A 383 -16.88 16.99 -9.60
CA PRO A 383 -17.34 15.60 -9.70
C PRO A 383 -18.18 15.15 -8.49
N PHE A 384 -18.10 15.88 -7.37
CA PHE A 384 -18.83 15.60 -6.14
C PHE A 384 -20.02 16.54 -5.92
N LEU A 385 -20.26 17.47 -6.84
CA LEU A 385 -21.32 18.47 -6.74
C LEU A 385 -21.19 19.36 -5.49
N ALA A 386 -19.98 19.82 -5.18
CA ALA A 386 -19.66 20.75 -4.10
C ALA A 386 -20.33 22.14 -4.29
N GLY A 387 -20.81 22.43 -5.50
CA GLY A 387 -21.62 23.61 -5.79
C GLY A 387 -20.79 24.86 -6.11
N ALA A 388 -21.47 26.01 -6.21
CA ALA A 388 -20.92 27.25 -6.75
C ALA A 388 -19.70 27.82 -6.00
N HIS A 389 -19.46 27.37 -4.77
CA HIS A 389 -18.33 27.79 -3.95
C HIS A 389 -17.35 26.64 -3.69
N GLY A 390 -17.40 25.56 -4.47
CA GLY A 390 -16.44 24.45 -4.40
C GLY A 390 -16.38 23.76 -3.04
N GLY A 391 -17.45 23.81 -2.24
CA GLY A 391 -17.53 23.25 -0.89
C GLY A 391 -17.26 24.23 0.25
N PHE A 392 -16.94 25.49 -0.03
CA PHE A 392 -16.73 26.53 0.98
C PHE A 392 -18.05 27.15 1.48
N HIS A 393 -18.16 27.38 2.78
CA HIS A 393 -19.23 28.17 3.40
C HIS A 393 -18.81 28.74 4.76
N LEU A 394 -19.58 29.71 5.25
CA LEU A 394 -19.39 30.31 6.56
C LEU A 394 -20.27 29.59 7.59
N THR A 395 -19.69 29.31 8.76
CA THR A 395 -20.42 28.82 9.94
C THR A 395 -20.27 29.84 11.07
N GLY A 396 -21.26 29.92 11.96
CA GLY A 396 -21.28 30.93 13.04
C GLY A 396 -21.47 32.38 12.55
N CYS A 397 -21.85 32.59 11.29
CA CYS A 397 -22.14 33.92 10.74
C CYS A 397 -23.56 34.38 11.12
N GLU A 398 -23.67 35.48 11.86
CA GLU A 398 -24.93 35.99 12.43
C GLU A 398 -25.53 37.13 11.61
N ASN A 399 -24.71 37.85 10.85
CA ASN A 399 -25.16 39.02 10.08
C ASN A 399 -25.59 38.67 8.65
N GLY A 400 -25.55 37.39 8.24
CA GLY A 400 -25.95 36.91 6.91
C GLY A 400 -24.99 37.33 5.79
N ALA A 401 -23.68 37.37 6.07
CA ALA A 401 -22.67 37.45 5.02
C ALA A 401 -22.61 36.14 4.22
N GLU A 402 -22.37 36.25 2.91
CA GLU A 402 -22.35 35.14 1.97
C GLU A 402 -21.05 35.15 1.17
N ILE A 403 -20.59 33.98 0.74
CA ILE A 403 -19.48 33.85 -0.22
C ILE A 403 -20.05 34.10 -1.62
N ASN A 404 -19.47 35.04 -2.37
CA ASN A 404 -19.88 35.34 -3.74
C ASN A 404 -18.99 34.63 -4.77
N ALA A 405 -17.70 34.48 -4.47
CA ALA A 405 -16.72 33.89 -5.37
C ALA A 405 -15.56 33.29 -4.59
N VAL A 406 -14.96 32.26 -5.17
CA VAL A 406 -13.74 31.59 -4.69
C VAL A 406 -12.78 31.50 -5.86
N CYS A 407 -11.54 31.94 -5.68
CA CYS A 407 -10.49 31.82 -6.69
C CYS A 407 -9.16 31.45 -6.06
N ILE A 408 -8.26 30.86 -6.86
CA ILE A 408 -6.85 30.74 -6.48
C ILE A 408 -6.20 32.12 -6.57
N ALA A 409 -5.37 32.48 -5.59
CA ALA A 409 -4.73 33.78 -5.55
C ALA A 409 -3.72 33.92 -6.71
N GLU A 410 -3.75 35.04 -7.43
CA GLU A 410 -2.83 35.28 -8.55
C GLU A 410 -1.36 35.39 -8.11
N ASP A 411 -1.14 35.81 -6.87
CA ASP A 411 0.17 36.05 -6.28
C ASP A 411 0.76 34.82 -5.57
N ASP A 412 -0.04 33.80 -5.31
CA ASP A 412 0.37 32.59 -4.61
C ASP A 412 -0.50 31.38 -5.00
N PRO A 413 0.05 30.38 -5.72
CA PRO A 413 -0.69 29.18 -6.12
C PRO A 413 -1.04 28.22 -4.96
N GLN A 414 -0.65 28.55 -3.73
CA GLN A 414 -1.03 27.84 -2.50
C GLN A 414 -2.07 28.59 -1.66
N SER A 415 -2.58 29.73 -2.13
CA SER A 415 -3.60 30.52 -1.45
C SER A 415 -4.89 30.60 -2.24
N LEU A 416 -6.02 30.70 -1.55
CA LEU A 416 -7.31 31.06 -2.12
C LEU A 416 -7.75 32.45 -1.65
N VAL A 417 -8.57 33.09 -2.47
CA VAL A 417 -9.25 34.34 -2.15
C VAL A 417 -10.76 34.12 -2.27
N LEU A 418 -11.46 34.37 -1.17
CA LEU A 418 -12.92 34.27 -1.08
C LEU A 418 -13.49 35.69 -0.96
N HIS A 419 -14.39 36.05 -1.88
CA HIS A 419 -15.05 37.35 -1.88
C HIS A 419 -16.40 37.24 -1.17
N LEU A 420 -16.63 38.10 -0.18
CA LEU A 420 -17.82 38.09 0.66
C LEU A 420 -18.78 39.23 0.30
N SER A 421 -20.08 39.02 0.47
CA SER A 421 -21.10 40.06 0.22
C SER A 421 -20.96 41.27 1.15
N LYS A 422 -20.54 41.02 2.39
CA LYS A 422 -20.22 42.00 3.44
C LYS A 422 -19.24 41.37 4.44
N VAL A 423 -18.71 42.19 5.34
CA VAL A 423 -17.84 41.70 6.43
C VAL A 423 -18.67 40.73 7.28
N PRO A 424 -18.26 39.47 7.46
CA PRO A 424 -18.99 38.51 8.29
C PRO A 424 -18.80 38.85 9.77
N GLU A 425 -19.85 38.63 10.56
CA GLU A 425 -19.86 38.85 12.02
C GLU A 425 -20.44 37.64 12.73
N GLY A 426 -19.93 37.31 13.91
CA GLY A 426 -20.44 36.25 14.78
C GLY A 426 -19.41 35.80 15.81
N ALA A 427 -19.85 35.28 16.95
CA ALA A 427 -18.97 34.94 18.06
C ALA A 427 -18.09 33.69 17.83
N ASP A 428 -18.54 32.77 16.97
CA ASP A 428 -17.82 31.54 16.58
C ASP A 428 -17.71 31.47 15.04
N LEU A 429 -17.33 32.59 14.44
CA LEU A 429 -17.23 32.71 12.98
C LEU A 429 -16.09 31.83 12.44
N ARG A 430 -16.44 30.90 11.56
CA ARG A 430 -15.51 29.94 10.96
C ARG A 430 -15.75 29.75 9.47
N LEU A 431 -14.68 29.45 8.74
CA LEU A 431 -14.73 28.97 7.36
C LEU A 431 -14.76 27.43 7.36
N ALA A 432 -15.79 26.85 6.76
CA ALA A 432 -15.88 25.42 6.55
C ALA A 432 -15.57 25.07 5.08
N TYR A 433 -14.83 23.99 4.88
CA TYR A 433 -14.56 23.38 3.59
C TYR A 433 -14.84 21.88 3.66
N ALA A 434 -15.73 21.40 2.78
CA ALA A 434 -16.09 19.98 2.66
C ALA A 434 -16.54 19.32 3.98
N CYS A 435 -17.07 20.11 4.92
CA CYS A 435 -17.64 19.67 6.19
C CYS A 435 -18.68 20.70 6.66
N ALA A 436 -19.52 20.37 7.66
CA ALA A 436 -20.52 21.28 8.23
C ALA A 436 -21.58 21.82 7.25
N GLY A 437 -21.67 21.26 6.04
CA GLY A 437 -22.57 21.69 4.98
C GLY A 437 -23.60 20.62 4.65
N THR A 438 -24.43 20.90 3.65
CA THR A 438 -25.49 19.98 3.19
C THR A 438 -24.97 18.72 2.51
N ARG A 439 -23.71 18.71 2.05
CA ARG A 439 -23.12 17.57 1.33
C ARG A 439 -21.74 17.13 1.83
N ASN A 440 -21.05 17.94 2.64
CA ASN A 440 -19.70 17.65 3.15
C ASN A 440 -18.71 17.13 2.08
N VAL A 441 -18.70 17.80 0.93
CA VAL A 441 -17.84 17.51 -0.23
C VAL A 441 -17.14 18.79 -0.70
N GLY A 442 -16.04 18.65 -1.43
CA GLY A 442 -15.26 19.80 -1.90
C GLY A 442 -14.62 19.59 -3.27
N ALA A 443 -14.40 20.68 -4.00
CA ALA A 443 -13.88 20.70 -5.36
C ALA A 443 -12.45 21.30 -5.47
N LEU A 444 -11.68 21.27 -4.38
CA LEU A 444 -10.31 21.77 -4.33
C LEU A 444 -9.36 20.57 -4.34
N ARG A 445 -8.37 20.59 -5.21
CA ARG A 445 -7.32 19.56 -5.31
C ARG A 445 -5.99 20.18 -5.70
N ASP A 446 -4.97 19.36 -5.87
CA ASP A 446 -3.77 19.73 -6.62
C ASP A 446 -3.77 19.11 -8.03
N ASP A 447 -2.60 19.15 -8.68
CA ASP A 447 -2.37 18.67 -10.04
C ASP A 447 -2.02 17.17 -10.13
N TRP A 448 -1.91 16.44 -9.01
CA TRP A 448 -1.63 15.01 -9.05
C TRP A 448 -2.82 14.24 -9.61
N THR A 449 -2.50 13.21 -10.40
CA THR A 449 -3.50 12.33 -10.98
C THR A 449 -3.00 10.90 -11.14
N LEU A 450 -3.91 9.94 -11.00
CA LEU A 450 -3.69 8.52 -11.29
C LEU A 450 -4.92 7.97 -12.02
N THR A 451 -4.72 7.15 -13.05
CA THR A 451 -5.80 6.35 -13.63
C THR A 451 -6.01 5.09 -12.79
N SER A 452 -7.16 5.00 -12.13
CA SER A 452 -7.56 3.84 -11.35
C SER A 452 -7.76 2.61 -12.23
N ALA A 453 -7.51 1.42 -11.69
CA ALA A 453 -7.91 0.14 -12.28
C ALA A 453 -9.43 0.05 -12.55
N THR A 454 -10.22 0.87 -11.85
CA THR A 454 -11.67 1.01 -12.08
C THR A 454 -12.01 1.87 -13.31
N GLY A 455 -11.01 2.47 -13.96
CA GLY A 455 -11.15 3.37 -15.11
C GLY A 455 -11.38 4.84 -14.76
N GLY A 456 -11.62 5.16 -13.48
CA GLY A 456 -11.77 6.54 -13.00
C GLY A 456 -10.43 7.27 -12.86
N ALA A 457 -10.46 8.60 -12.94
CA ALA A 457 -9.31 9.44 -12.57
C ALA A 457 -9.34 9.72 -11.07
N LEU A 458 -8.22 9.50 -10.41
CA LEU A 458 -7.99 9.86 -9.01
C LEU A 458 -7.17 11.14 -8.95
N HIS A 459 -7.43 11.95 -7.93
CA HIS A 459 -6.72 13.20 -7.65
C HIS A 459 -6.46 13.31 -6.14
N ARG A 460 -5.45 14.09 -5.76
CA ARG A 460 -5.28 14.48 -4.35
C ARG A 460 -6.18 15.66 -4.04
N TRP A 461 -7.37 15.36 -3.55
CA TRP A 461 -8.34 16.34 -3.09
C TRP A 461 -7.95 16.92 -1.72
N ALA A 462 -8.40 18.14 -1.47
CA ALA A 462 -8.15 18.85 -0.23
C ALA A 462 -8.83 18.18 0.97
N LEU A 463 -8.16 18.20 2.11
CA LEU A 463 -8.72 17.69 3.35
C LEU A 463 -9.81 18.64 3.87
N PRO A 464 -10.92 18.12 4.43
CA PRO A 464 -11.91 18.93 5.12
C PRO A 464 -11.28 19.84 6.18
N ALA A 465 -11.84 21.03 6.35
CA ALA A 465 -11.31 22.00 7.32
C ALA A 465 -12.42 22.86 7.90
N HIS A 466 -12.34 23.11 9.21
CA HIS A 466 -13.22 24.03 9.94
C HIS A 466 -12.35 25.08 10.66
N LEU A 467 -12.03 26.15 9.95
CA LEU A 467 -11.02 27.12 10.35
C LEU A 467 -11.64 28.31 11.09
N PRO A 468 -11.07 28.75 12.22
CA PRO A 468 -11.41 30.06 12.76
C PRO A 468 -11.02 31.15 11.76
N ILE A 469 -11.93 32.11 11.55
CA ILE A 469 -11.63 33.30 10.75
C ILE A 469 -10.95 34.32 11.67
N THR A 470 -9.73 34.70 11.30
CA THR A 470 -8.91 35.66 12.05
C THR A 470 -8.79 36.97 11.25
N GLY A 471 -8.57 38.10 11.92
CA GLY A 471 -8.50 39.41 11.24
C GLY A 471 -9.87 40.07 11.05
N GLY A 472 -9.86 41.34 10.64
CA GLY A 472 -11.01 42.25 10.74
C GLY A 472 -10.96 42.99 12.09
N ARG A 473 -10.80 44.31 12.05
CA ARG A 473 -10.66 45.15 13.26
C ARG A 473 -11.86 44.98 14.20
N HIS A 474 -11.66 44.22 15.28
CA HIS A 474 -12.00 44.50 16.68
C HIS A 474 -11.52 43.35 17.59
N ALA A 475 -10.21 43.08 17.57
CA ALA A 475 -9.51 42.53 18.73
C ALA A 475 -8.93 43.68 19.55
#